data_AF-A0A2J7ZMB7-F1
#
_entry.id   AF-A0A2J7ZMB7-F1
#
_cell.length_a   1.000
_cell.length_b   1.000
_cell.length_c   1.000
_cell.angle_alpha   90.00
_cell.angle_beta   90.00
_cell.angle_gamma   90.00
#
_symmetry.space_group_name_H-M   'P 1'
#
loop_
_entity.id
_entity.type
_entity.pdbx_description
1 polymer ?
#
loop_
_entity_poly.entity_id
_entity_poly.type
_entity_poly.pdbx_seq_one_letter_code
_entity_poly.pdbx_strand_id
1 'polypeptide(L)'
;MQRLGKALGVLGAAGGLGFGGYYVVQLQEVQKHEKDKKDIESVIESERKRQAQTTKATAEQEKVIAELQKADAERARSIATLNAKLEDARKEVQQLETQLKSKNDDARRVAADLATAQSRLADLKANASRAAQSITMGEKSLQLAKQKVAEAQLLTNPLNHPKVKALLSR
;
A
#
# COMPACT_ATOMS: atom_id res chain seq x y z
N MET A 1 -39.53 -108.56 -67.47
CA MET A 1 -40.64 -108.14 -66.56
C MET A 1 -40.12 -107.01 -65.68
N GLN A 2 -40.05 -105.76 -66.13
CA GLN A 2 -41.14 -104.77 -66.25
C GLN A 2 -42.00 -104.64 -64.98
N ARG A 3 -41.61 -103.69 -64.12
CA ARG A 3 -42.52 -103.00 -63.17
C ARG A 3 -42.75 -101.60 -63.72
N LEU A 4 -43.89 -101.44 -64.39
CA LEU A 4 -44.47 -100.17 -64.82
C LEU A 4 -45.69 -99.93 -63.94
N GLY A 5 -45.80 -98.72 -63.41
CA GLY A 5 -46.95 -98.30 -62.61
C GLY A 5 -46.75 -96.93 -62.01
N LYS A 6 -46.49 -95.94 -62.87
CA LYS A 6 -46.50 -94.51 -62.55
C LYS A 6 -47.86 -94.18 -61.93
N ALA A 7 -47.89 -93.93 -60.62
CA ALA A 7 -49.06 -93.37 -59.95
C ALA A 7 -49.05 -91.85 -60.16
N LEU A 8 -50.15 -91.39 -60.76
CA LEU A 8 -50.83 -90.10 -60.60
C LEU A 8 -50.03 -89.03 -59.80
N GLY A 9 -49.63 -87.89 -60.36
CA GLY A 9 -50.43 -87.08 -61.27
C GLY A 9 -51.54 -86.35 -60.50
N VAL A 10 -51.19 -85.13 -60.08
CA VAL A 10 -52.02 -83.92 -60.21
C VAL A 10 -52.82 -83.46 -58.96
N LEU A 11 -52.40 -82.27 -58.50
CA LEU A 11 -53.18 -81.18 -57.89
C LEU A 11 -53.70 -81.32 -56.45
N GLY A 12 -52.82 -80.94 -55.52
CA GLY A 12 -53.23 -80.44 -54.21
C GLY A 12 -52.13 -79.66 -53.45
N ALA A 13 -50.98 -79.41 -54.08
CA ALA A 13 -49.78 -78.87 -53.42
C ALA A 13 -49.64 -77.33 -53.48
N ALA A 14 -50.59 -76.60 -54.10
CA ALA A 14 -50.42 -75.17 -54.35
C ALA A 14 -51.14 -74.24 -53.32
N GLY A 15 -52.03 -74.77 -52.47
CA GLY A 15 -52.83 -73.93 -51.56
C GLY A 15 -52.33 -73.85 -50.12
N GLY A 16 -51.67 -74.88 -49.60
CA GLY A 16 -51.34 -75.00 -48.17
C GLY A 16 -49.92 -74.57 -47.78
N LEU A 17 -48.97 -74.59 -48.70
CA LEU A 17 -47.56 -74.25 -48.41
C LEU A 17 -47.29 -72.74 -48.42
N GLY A 18 -48.12 -71.96 -49.12
CA GLY A 18 -48.00 -70.49 -49.15
C GLY A 18 -48.40 -69.84 -47.81
N PHE A 19 -49.48 -70.32 -47.18
CA PHE A 19 -49.96 -69.76 -45.90
C PHE A 19 -49.07 -70.12 -44.72
N GLY A 20 -48.55 -71.35 -44.64
CA GLY A 20 -47.64 -71.77 -43.57
C GLY A 20 -46.27 -71.08 -43.64
N GLY A 21 -45.70 -70.94 -44.84
CA GLY A 21 -44.43 -70.21 -45.04
C GLY A 21 -44.57 -68.71 -44.76
N TYR A 22 -45.67 -68.08 -45.18
CA TYR A 22 -45.93 -66.66 -44.94
C TYR A 22 -46.09 -66.34 -43.45
N TYR A 23 -46.75 -67.22 -42.68
CA TYR A 23 -46.91 -67.05 -41.24
C TYR A 23 -45.57 -67.18 -40.48
N VAL A 24 -44.70 -68.11 -40.90
CA VAL A 24 -43.35 -68.30 -40.32
C VAL A 24 -42.43 -67.12 -40.65
N VAL A 25 -42.52 -66.58 -41.86
CA VAL A 25 -41.77 -65.36 -42.26
C VAL A 25 -42.24 -64.15 -41.48
N GLN A 26 -43.56 -63.96 -41.31
CA GLN A 26 -44.11 -62.86 -40.50
C GLN A 26 -43.72 -63.00 -39.02
N LEU A 27 -43.69 -64.21 -38.46
CA LEU A 27 -43.19 -64.44 -37.10
C LEU A 27 -41.72 -64.05 -36.94
N GLN A 28 -40.87 -64.34 -37.94
CA GLN A 28 -39.46 -63.93 -37.93
C GLN A 28 -39.29 -62.40 -38.03
N GLU A 29 -40.10 -61.74 -38.86
CA GLU A 29 -40.12 -60.27 -38.95
C GLU A 29 -40.59 -59.62 -37.65
N VAL A 30 -41.64 -60.15 -37.02
CA VAL A 30 -42.12 -59.66 -35.72
C VAL A 30 -41.04 -59.84 -34.64
N GLN A 31 -40.37 -61.00 -34.59
CA GLN A 31 -39.27 -61.23 -33.64
C GLN A 31 -38.10 -60.28 -33.88
N LYS A 32 -37.77 -59.98 -35.15
CA LYS A 32 -36.73 -59.02 -35.50
C LYS A 32 -37.13 -57.61 -35.03
N HIS A 33 -38.36 -57.18 -35.29
CA HIS A 33 -38.87 -55.89 -34.84
C HIS A 33 -38.97 -55.80 -33.31
N GLU A 34 -39.31 -56.88 -32.61
CA GLU A 34 -39.29 -56.91 -31.13
C GLU A 34 -37.86 -56.78 -30.58
N LYS A 35 -36.88 -57.38 -31.24
CA LYS A 35 -35.47 -57.23 -30.88
C LYS A 35 -35.00 -55.80 -31.14
N ASP A 36 -35.26 -55.27 -32.33
CA ASP A 36 -34.92 -53.90 -32.70
C ASP A 36 -35.57 -52.89 -31.73
N LYS A 37 -36.83 -53.13 -31.32
CA LYS A 37 -37.52 -52.33 -30.30
C LYS A 37 -36.78 -52.33 -28.97
N LYS A 38 -36.38 -53.51 -28.46
CA LYS A 38 -35.64 -53.62 -27.20
C LYS A 38 -34.27 -52.95 -27.27
N ASP A 39 -33.58 -53.08 -28.40
CA ASP A 39 -32.29 -52.43 -28.63
C ASP A 39 -32.45 -50.90 -28.63
N ILE A 40 -33.48 -50.38 -29.30
CA ILE A 40 -33.81 -48.94 -29.29
C ILE A 40 -34.19 -48.46 -27.89
N GLU A 41 -35.03 -49.19 -27.15
CA GLU A 41 -35.43 -48.86 -25.78
C GLU A 41 -34.20 -48.78 -24.85
N SER A 42 -33.27 -49.73 -24.97
CA SER A 42 -32.00 -49.74 -24.23
C SER A 42 -31.12 -48.53 -24.56
N VAL A 43 -30.98 -48.19 -25.84
CA VAL A 43 -30.24 -47.00 -26.28
C VAL A 43 -30.89 -45.73 -25.71
N ILE A 44 -32.20 -45.58 -25.80
CA ILE A 44 -32.93 -44.43 -25.24
C ILE A 44 -32.71 -44.32 -23.73
N GLU A 45 -32.76 -45.44 -22.99
CA GLU A 45 -32.52 -45.43 -21.55
C GLU A 45 -31.07 -45.00 -21.22
N SER A 46 -30.10 -45.50 -21.98
CA SER A 46 -28.69 -45.14 -21.82
C SER A 46 -28.45 -43.65 -22.10
N GLU A 47 -29.06 -43.10 -23.15
CA GLU A 47 -28.95 -41.69 -23.53
C GLU A 47 -29.67 -40.79 -22.53
N ARG A 48 -30.83 -41.20 -21.98
CA ARG A 48 -31.49 -40.49 -20.87
C ARG A 48 -30.60 -40.42 -19.63
N LYS A 49 -29.92 -41.51 -19.28
CA LYS A 49 -28.97 -41.53 -18.15
C LYS A 49 -27.79 -40.60 -18.41
N ARG A 50 -27.22 -40.62 -19.62
CA ARG A 50 -26.14 -39.70 -20.02
C ARG A 50 -26.59 -38.25 -19.97
N GLN A 51 -27.75 -37.94 -20.54
CA GLN A 51 -28.32 -36.60 -20.51
C GLN A 51 -28.49 -36.09 -19.07
N ALA A 52 -29.06 -36.91 -18.18
CA ALA A 52 -29.22 -36.54 -16.77
C ALA A 52 -27.88 -36.27 -16.07
N GLN A 53 -26.85 -37.09 -16.35
CA GLN A 53 -25.50 -36.87 -15.83
C GLN A 53 -24.88 -35.57 -16.36
N THR A 54 -24.99 -35.32 -17.66
CA THR A 54 -24.48 -34.09 -18.28
C THR A 54 -25.19 -32.86 -17.72
N THR A 55 -26.52 -32.86 -17.62
CA THR A 55 -27.28 -31.74 -17.03
C THR A 55 -26.86 -31.47 -15.60
N LYS A 56 -26.62 -32.52 -14.79
CA LYS A 56 -26.14 -32.36 -13.42
C LYS A 56 -24.73 -31.74 -13.39
N ALA A 57 -23.82 -32.24 -14.21
CA ALA A 57 -22.46 -31.72 -14.31
C ALA A 57 -22.43 -30.26 -14.79
N THR A 58 -23.27 -29.89 -15.76
CA THR A 58 -23.42 -28.51 -16.23
C THR A 58 -23.92 -27.61 -15.10
N ALA A 59 -24.96 -28.02 -14.38
CA ALA A 59 -25.48 -27.23 -13.25
C ALA A 59 -24.45 -27.07 -12.12
N GLU A 60 -23.62 -28.07 -11.86
CA GLU A 60 -22.51 -27.97 -10.91
C GLU A 60 -21.43 -26.99 -11.40
N GLN A 61 -21.06 -27.04 -12.69
CA GLN A 61 -20.11 -26.10 -13.27
C GLN A 61 -20.63 -24.65 -13.27
N GLU A 62 -21.91 -24.44 -13.58
CA GLU A 62 -22.52 -23.10 -13.54
C GLU A 62 -22.47 -22.49 -12.13
N LYS A 63 -22.69 -23.30 -11.09
CA LYS A 63 -22.53 -22.87 -9.70
C LYS A 63 -21.10 -22.47 -9.38
N VAL A 64 -20.13 -23.29 -9.78
CA VAL A 64 -18.70 -22.99 -9.57
C VAL A 64 -18.30 -21.70 -10.30
N ILE A 65 -18.77 -21.50 -11.54
CA ILE A 65 -18.52 -20.27 -12.30
C ILE A 65 -19.10 -19.06 -11.58
N ALA A 66 -20.34 -19.15 -11.08
CA ALA A 66 -20.98 -18.06 -10.36
C ALA A 66 -20.24 -17.71 -9.06
N GLU A 67 -19.76 -18.71 -8.31
CA GLU A 67 -18.96 -18.52 -7.11
C GLU A 67 -17.62 -17.83 -7.42
N LEU A 68 -16.93 -18.27 -8.47
CA LEU A 68 -15.67 -17.67 -8.90
C LEU A 68 -15.86 -16.24 -9.38
N GLN A 69 -16.92 -15.94 -10.13
CA GLN A 69 -17.23 -14.57 -10.56
C GLN A 69 -17.50 -13.66 -9.37
N LYS A 70 -18.21 -14.16 -8.35
CA LYS A 70 -18.44 -13.41 -7.11
C LYS A 70 -17.13 -13.13 -6.37
N ALA A 71 -16.29 -14.15 -6.21
CA ALA A 71 -14.99 -14.02 -5.55
C ALA A 71 -14.06 -13.04 -6.30
N ASP A 72 -14.08 -13.06 -7.64
CA ASP A 72 -13.30 -12.15 -8.46
C ASP A 72 -13.77 -10.70 -8.31
N ALA A 73 -15.09 -10.46 -8.31
CA ALA A 73 -15.66 -9.14 -8.06
C ALA A 73 -15.31 -8.60 -6.65
N GLU A 74 -15.31 -9.46 -5.62
CA GLU A 74 -14.88 -9.09 -4.27
C GLU A 74 -13.39 -8.74 -4.21
N ARG A 75 -12.54 -9.52 -4.88
CA ARG A 75 -11.10 -9.25 -4.99
C ARG A 75 -10.83 -7.94 -5.73
N ALA A 76 -11.53 -7.67 -6.83
CA ALA A 76 -11.41 -6.42 -7.58
C ALA A 76 -11.74 -5.20 -6.70
N ARG A 77 -12.80 -5.27 -5.89
CA ARG A 77 -13.16 -4.22 -4.91
C ARG A 77 -12.09 -4.04 -3.83
N SER A 78 -11.54 -5.15 -3.33
CA SER A 78 -10.45 -5.11 -2.35
C SER A 78 -9.20 -4.44 -2.94
N ILE A 79 -8.81 -4.80 -4.16
CA ILE A 79 -7.68 -4.18 -4.87
C ILE A 79 -7.90 -2.68 -5.06
N ALA A 80 -9.09 -2.27 -5.50
CA ALA A 80 -9.42 -0.84 -5.65
C ALA A 80 -9.27 -0.08 -4.32
N THR A 81 -9.74 -0.68 -3.22
CA THR A 81 -9.61 -0.09 -1.87
C THR A 81 -8.16 0.02 -1.43
N LEU A 82 -7.36 -1.01 -1.66
CA LEU A 82 -5.92 -1.01 -1.34
C LEU A 82 -5.16 0.02 -2.16
N ASN A 83 -5.48 0.17 -3.45
CA ASN A 83 -4.88 1.20 -4.30
C ASN A 83 -5.21 2.62 -3.81
N ALA A 84 -6.44 2.87 -3.37
CA ALA A 84 -6.81 4.17 -2.80
C ALA A 84 -6.00 4.47 -1.52
N LYS A 85 -5.90 3.49 -0.60
CA LYS A 85 -5.09 3.61 0.62
C LYS A 85 -3.61 3.86 0.32
N LEU A 86 -3.06 3.19 -0.70
CA LEU A 86 -1.67 3.38 -1.10
C LEU A 86 -1.43 4.81 -1.61
N GLU A 87 -2.37 5.35 -2.38
CA GLU A 87 -2.27 6.72 -2.89
C GLU A 87 -2.36 7.76 -1.77
N ASP A 88 -3.25 7.56 -0.81
CA ASP A 88 -3.35 8.43 0.36
C ASP A 88 -2.07 8.38 1.21
N ALA A 89 -1.53 7.19 1.44
CA ALA A 89 -0.25 7.03 2.15
C ALA A 89 0.91 7.72 1.42
N ARG A 90 0.95 7.68 0.08
CA ARG A 90 1.96 8.39 -0.71
C ARG A 90 1.86 9.90 -0.53
N LYS A 91 0.65 10.45 -0.52
CA LYS A 91 0.43 11.88 -0.27
C LYS A 91 0.86 12.27 1.15
N GLU A 92 0.54 11.45 2.14
CA GLU A 92 0.96 11.67 3.52
C GLU A 92 2.49 11.69 3.64
N VAL A 93 3.19 10.75 3.01
CA VAL A 93 4.66 10.73 2.98
C VAL A 93 5.23 12.01 2.36
N GLN A 94 4.70 12.46 1.21
CA GLN A 94 5.15 13.70 0.58
C GLN A 94 4.94 14.94 1.47
N GLN A 95 3.82 14.99 2.19
CA GLN A 95 3.56 16.06 3.15
C GLN A 95 4.56 16.04 4.31
N LEU A 96 4.82 14.86 4.88
CA LEU A 96 5.78 14.68 5.97
C LEU A 96 7.21 15.03 5.53
N GLU A 97 7.63 14.62 4.33
CA GLU A 97 8.94 14.99 3.77
C GLU A 97 9.09 16.51 3.63
N THR A 98 8.03 17.19 3.15
CA THR A 98 8.01 18.64 3.02
C THR A 98 8.10 19.32 4.39
N GLN A 99 7.35 18.84 5.38
CA GLN A 99 7.41 19.36 6.75
C GLN A 99 8.79 19.13 7.38
N LEU A 100 9.37 17.95 7.19
CA LEU A 100 10.70 17.60 7.71
C LEU A 100 11.77 18.51 7.10
N LYS A 101 11.70 18.76 5.80
CA LYS A 101 12.61 19.70 5.12
C LYS A 101 12.49 21.11 5.71
N SER A 102 11.27 21.62 5.86
CA SER A 102 11.03 22.93 6.48
C SER A 102 11.60 23.02 7.90
N LYS A 103 11.36 21.99 8.72
CA LYS A 103 11.88 21.94 10.10
C LYS A 103 13.40 21.89 10.16
N ASN A 104 14.04 21.18 9.23
CA ASN A 104 15.50 21.16 9.12
C ASN A 104 16.07 22.53 8.72
N ASP A 105 15.44 23.23 7.78
CA ASP A 105 15.86 24.56 7.39
C ASP A 105 15.69 25.57 8.53
N ASP A 106 14.57 25.49 9.26
CA ASP A 106 14.34 26.32 10.46
C ASP A 106 15.37 26.03 11.56
N ALA A 107 15.69 24.77 11.82
CA ALA A 107 16.71 24.40 12.80
C ALA A 107 18.09 24.95 12.42
N ARG A 108 18.45 24.94 11.13
CA ARG A 108 19.69 25.53 10.63
C ARG A 108 19.72 27.05 10.82
N ARG A 109 18.60 27.74 10.57
CA ARG A 109 18.48 29.18 10.80
C ARG A 109 18.66 29.52 12.27
N VAL A 110 17.95 28.82 13.16
CA VAL A 110 18.06 29.02 14.61
C VAL A 110 19.49 28.76 15.11
N ALA A 111 20.17 27.73 14.60
CA ALA A 111 21.56 27.47 14.94
C ALA A 111 22.51 28.62 14.53
N ALA A 112 22.29 29.19 13.34
CA ALA A 112 23.08 30.34 12.87
C ALA A 112 22.80 31.61 13.69
N ASP A 113 21.53 31.87 14.03
CA ASP A 113 21.13 32.99 14.87
C ASP A 113 21.71 32.86 16.28
N LEU A 114 21.71 31.64 16.84
CA LEU A 114 22.31 31.35 18.13
C LEU A 114 23.83 31.62 18.12
N ALA A 115 24.54 31.16 17.10
CA ALA A 115 25.97 31.42 16.96
C ALA A 115 26.27 32.93 16.86
N THR A 116 25.44 33.67 16.12
CA THR A 116 25.55 35.12 16.01
C THR A 116 25.29 35.81 17.35
N ALA A 117 24.26 35.39 18.09
CA ALA A 117 23.96 35.92 19.41
C ALA A 117 25.06 35.64 20.43
N GLN A 118 25.67 34.46 20.39
CA GLN A 118 26.81 34.09 21.23
C GLN A 118 28.03 34.97 20.95
N SER A 119 28.34 35.23 19.66
CA SER A 119 29.43 36.13 19.26
C SER A 119 29.19 37.56 19.78
N ARG A 120 27.99 38.11 19.55
CA ARG A 120 27.61 39.44 20.05
C ARG A 120 27.70 39.54 21.58
N LEU A 121 27.30 38.49 22.29
CA LEU A 121 27.40 38.45 23.75
C LEU A 121 28.87 38.45 24.21
N ALA A 122 29.76 37.74 23.51
CA ALA A 122 31.19 37.76 23.80
C ALA A 122 31.78 39.17 23.60
N ASP A 123 31.44 39.84 22.49
CA ASP A 123 31.87 41.21 22.21
C ASP A 123 31.37 42.20 23.27
N LEU A 124 30.10 42.10 23.66
CA LEU A 124 29.52 42.93 24.72
C LEU A 124 30.24 42.72 26.07
N LYS A 125 30.55 41.47 26.43
CA LYS A 125 31.33 41.17 27.64
C LYS A 125 32.73 41.75 27.58
N ALA A 126 33.41 41.66 26.44
CA ALA A 126 34.72 42.28 26.25
C ALA A 126 34.67 43.81 26.35
N ASN A 127 33.64 44.44 25.75
CA ASN A 127 33.42 45.88 25.83
C ASN A 127 33.13 46.34 27.26
N ALA A 128 32.27 45.61 27.98
CA ALA A 128 31.96 45.90 29.38
C ALA A 128 33.21 45.80 30.27
N SER A 129 34.04 44.77 30.07
CA SER A 129 35.31 44.61 30.79
C SER A 129 36.27 45.77 30.53
N ARG A 130 36.45 46.17 29.26
CA ARG A 130 37.26 47.33 28.89
C ARG A 130 36.73 48.62 29.50
N ALA A 131 35.43 48.86 29.44
CA ALA A 131 34.81 50.03 30.04
C ALA A 131 35.03 50.08 31.56
N ALA A 132 34.88 48.95 32.26
CA ALA A 132 35.15 48.85 33.70
C ALA A 132 36.62 49.20 34.04
N GLN A 133 37.57 48.72 33.25
CA GLN A 133 38.99 49.08 33.41
C GLN A 133 39.23 50.58 33.17
N SER A 134 38.64 51.15 32.11
CA SER A 134 38.75 52.58 31.82
C SER A 134 38.15 53.45 32.93
N ILE A 135 37.01 53.07 33.49
CA ILE A 135 36.40 53.76 34.64
C ILE A 135 37.35 53.71 35.84
N THR A 136 37.88 52.53 36.18
CA THR A 136 38.80 52.36 37.32
C THR A 136 40.05 53.25 37.18
N MET A 137 40.64 53.31 35.98
CA MET A 137 41.80 54.17 35.72
C MET A 137 41.44 55.66 35.71
N GLY A 138 40.26 56.01 35.20
CA GLY A 138 39.72 57.37 35.23
C GLY A 138 39.48 57.85 36.65
N GLU A 139 38.91 57.01 37.52
CA GLU A 139 38.68 57.31 38.95
C GLU A 139 39.99 57.56 39.69
N LYS A 140 41.00 56.70 39.49
CA LYS A 140 42.35 56.93 40.05
C LYS A 140 42.95 58.26 39.56
N SER A 141 42.83 58.55 38.27
CA SER A 141 43.35 59.79 37.68
C SER A 141 42.63 61.03 38.24
N LEU A 142 41.31 60.94 38.42
CA LEU A 142 40.51 62.00 39.04
C LEU A 142 40.90 62.22 40.50
N GLN A 143 41.15 61.14 41.26
CA GLN A 143 41.60 61.24 42.65
C GLN A 143 42.96 61.94 42.76
N LEU A 144 43.92 61.58 41.89
CA LEU A 144 45.22 62.24 41.81
C LEU A 144 45.08 63.72 41.42
N ALA A 145 44.20 64.05 40.48
CA ALA A 145 43.93 65.43 40.10
C ALA A 145 43.33 66.22 41.28
N LYS A 146 42.38 65.65 42.02
CA LYS A 146 41.81 66.26 43.24
C LYS A 146 42.88 66.51 44.31
N GLN A 147 43.79 65.56 44.53
CA GLN A 147 44.92 65.74 45.45
C GLN A 147 45.83 66.90 45.03
N LYS A 148 46.23 66.95 43.75
CA LYS A 148 47.04 68.06 43.22
C LYS A 148 46.35 69.41 43.34
N VAL A 149 45.05 69.48 43.10
CA VAL A 149 44.26 70.72 43.28
C VAL A 149 44.24 71.14 44.75
N ALA A 150 44.00 70.20 45.67
CA ALA A 150 44.02 70.49 47.11
C ALA A 150 45.40 70.95 47.61
N GLU A 151 46.48 70.29 47.15
CA GLU A 151 47.86 70.72 47.43
C GLU A 151 48.17 72.12 46.90
N ALA A 152 47.77 72.41 45.65
CA ALA A 152 47.94 73.73 45.06
C ALA A 152 47.14 74.79 45.83
N GLN A 153 45.91 74.50 46.26
CA GLN A 153 45.11 75.40 47.10
C GLN A 153 45.79 75.70 48.44
N LEU A 154 46.40 74.71 49.09
CA LEU A 154 47.18 74.94 50.32
C LEU A 154 48.37 75.89 50.10
N LEU A 155 49.00 75.83 48.93
CA LEU A 155 50.11 76.71 48.54
C LEU A 155 49.67 78.13 48.15
N THR A 156 48.41 78.32 47.75
CA THR A 156 47.86 79.66 47.48
C THR A 156 47.62 80.48 48.75
N ASN A 157 47.59 79.86 49.94
CA ASN A 157 47.64 80.58 51.20
C ASN A 157 49.09 81.00 51.49
N PRO A 158 49.43 82.31 51.50
CA PRO A 158 50.80 82.79 51.61
C PRO A 158 51.47 82.37 52.92
N LEU A 159 50.72 82.12 53.99
CA LEU A 159 51.24 81.65 55.28
C LEU A 159 51.63 80.16 55.29
N ASN A 160 51.13 79.38 54.34
CA ASN A 160 51.44 77.95 54.19
C ASN A 160 52.46 77.66 53.08
N HIS A 161 52.89 78.68 52.34
CA HIS A 161 53.89 78.53 51.30
C HIS A 161 55.24 78.09 51.92
N PRO A 162 55.94 77.07 51.39
CA PRO A 162 57.13 76.48 52.03
C PRO A 162 58.25 77.50 52.24
N LYS A 163 58.40 78.47 51.33
CA LYS A 163 59.36 79.58 51.49
C LYS A 163 58.99 80.53 52.64
N VAL A 164 57.70 80.75 52.91
CA VAL A 164 57.24 81.64 53.99
C VAL A 164 57.26 80.92 55.33
N LYS A 165 56.88 79.65 55.39
CA LYS A 165 57.06 78.81 56.59
C LYS A 165 58.52 78.73 57.02
N ALA A 166 59.45 78.53 56.09
CA ALA A 166 60.89 78.51 56.37
C ALA A 166 61.42 79.84 56.94
N LEU A 167 60.74 80.96 56.67
CA LEU A 167 61.07 82.28 57.22
C LEU A 167 60.41 82.53 58.59
N LEU A 168 59.25 81.94 58.85
CA LEU A 168 58.52 82.04 60.13
C LEU A 168 59.00 81.04 61.20
N SER A 169 59.77 80.02 60.82
CA SER A 169 60.32 79.00 61.73
C SER A 169 61.78 79.25 62.16
N ARG A 170 62.29 80.47 61.95
CA ARG A 170 63.56 80.97 62.52
C ARG A 170 63.24 81.97 63.63
#